data_AF-A0A812Y4X7-F1
#
_entry.id   AF-A0A812Y4X7-F1
#
_cell.length_a   1.000
_cell.length_b   1.000
_cell.length_c   1.000
_cell.angle_alpha   90.00
_cell.angle_beta   90.00
_cell.angle_gamma   90.00
#
_symmetry.space_group_name_H-M   'P 1'
#
loop_
_entity.id
_entity.type
_entity.pdbx_description
1 polymer ?
#
loop_
_entity_poly.entity_id
_entity_poly.type
_entity_poly.pdbx_seq_one_letter_code
_entity_poly.pdbx_strand_id
1 'polypeptide(L)'
;VLSVRADLIDDREVLAGLSRCLEDMPKRILSQVGWHDASPGLGHALNAGTVAQVNDMSLFGPSVLKVTFPDVYKRFVTDFRLFSHARAILKSLNLRDDKAQIVAAMFDAVGKSERHVLQEFDLTLEARSLWTGQELLAEWPAAYLSWKAAMNSVAQVQSQSWRIGIPTPVADRVARSALVMSRAGGRSLQELVELGVDLLIKWNGVQLFGDLDLRDSETVK
;
A
#
# COMPACT_ATOMS: atom_id res chain seq x y z
N VAL A 1 0.40 3.71 -7.77
CA VAL A 1 1.23 4.07 -6.60
C VAL A 1 2.64 3.56 -6.90
N LEU A 2 3.56 4.45 -7.28
CA LEU A 2 4.95 4.10 -7.62
C LEU A 2 5.75 3.98 -6.33
N SER A 3 5.98 2.77 -5.83
CA SER A 3 6.91 2.54 -4.72
C SER A 3 8.33 2.81 -5.20
N VAL A 4 9.13 3.52 -4.40
CA VAL A 4 10.56 3.73 -4.73
C VAL A 4 11.27 2.39 -4.56
N ARG A 5 11.53 1.71 -5.68
CA ARG A 5 12.30 0.47 -5.76
C ARG A 5 13.78 0.83 -5.80
N ALA A 6 14.41 0.98 -4.64
CA ALA A 6 15.84 1.29 -4.53
C ALA A 6 16.72 0.25 -5.25
N ASP A 7 16.23 -0.99 -5.38
CA ASP A 7 16.86 -2.07 -6.14
C ASP A 7 16.89 -1.85 -7.66
N LEU A 8 16.12 -0.90 -8.19
CA LEU A 8 16.08 -0.55 -9.62
C LEU A 8 16.87 0.71 -9.96
N ILE A 9 17.61 1.28 -8.98
CA ILE A 9 18.41 2.48 -9.16
C ILE A 9 19.89 2.09 -9.14
N ASP A 10 20.55 2.16 -10.30
CA ASP A 10 21.98 1.79 -10.43
C ASP A 10 22.95 2.91 -10.02
N ASP A 11 22.45 4.14 -9.87
CA ASP A 11 23.27 5.31 -9.52
C ASP A 11 23.53 5.37 -8.00
N ARG A 12 24.78 5.15 -7.62
CA ARG A 12 25.24 5.13 -6.22
C ARG A 12 25.12 6.48 -5.52
N GLU A 13 25.32 7.60 -6.23
CA GLU A 13 25.19 8.93 -5.63
C GLU A 13 23.72 9.26 -5.37
N VAL A 14 22.84 8.88 -6.29
CA VAL A 14 21.38 9.00 -6.13
C VAL A 14 20.91 8.12 -4.96
N LEU A 15 21.36 6.87 -4.87
CA LEU A 15 21.06 5.98 -3.74
C LEU A 15 21.54 6.56 -2.40
N ALA A 16 22.77 7.08 -2.34
CA ALA A 16 23.30 7.69 -1.12
C ALA A 16 22.53 8.97 -0.73
N GLY A 17 22.14 9.79 -1.71
CA GLY A 17 21.28 10.95 -1.51
C GLY A 17 19.90 10.58 -0.97
N LEU A 18 19.28 9.54 -1.55
CA LEU A 18 18.00 9.00 -1.08
C LEU A 18 18.11 8.48 0.35
N SER A 19 19.13 7.68 0.69
CA SER A 19 19.36 7.20 2.05
C SER A 19 19.44 8.33 3.08
N ARG A 20 20.25 9.37 2.82
CA ARG A 20 20.37 10.53 3.73
C ARG A 20 19.02 11.24 3.92
N CYS A 21 18.29 11.45 2.83
CA CYS A 21 16.97 12.07 2.89
C CYS A 21 15.99 11.25 3.75
N LEU A 22 16.01 9.92 3.65
CA LEU A 22 15.14 9.03 4.42
C LEU A 22 15.54 8.98 5.91
N GLU A 23 16.83 9.13 6.24
CA GLU A 23 17.32 9.12 7.63
C GLU A 23 16.94 10.40 8.40
N ASP A 24 17.09 11.58 7.80
CA ASP A 24 16.88 12.86 8.48
C ASP A 24 15.40 13.25 8.62
N MET A 25 14.56 12.72 7.73
CA MET A 25 13.20 13.17 7.58
C MET A 25 12.28 12.93 8.78
N PRO A 26 12.26 11.75 9.43
CA PRO A 26 11.37 11.54 10.56
C PRO A 26 11.66 12.54 11.69
N LYS A 27 12.93 12.86 11.96
CA LYS A 27 13.32 13.86 12.97
C LYS A 27 12.78 15.25 12.66
N ARG A 28 12.88 15.68 11.39
CA ARG A 28 12.34 16.97 10.92
C ARG A 28 10.83 17.03 11.11
N ILE A 29 10.11 15.96 10.76
CA ILE A 29 8.67 15.90 10.89
C ILE A 29 8.23 15.87 12.36
N LEU A 30 8.86 15.07 13.21
CA LEU A 30 8.57 15.03 14.65
C LEU A 30 8.69 16.41 15.29
N SER A 31 9.74 17.16 14.93
CA SER A 31 9.91 18.55 15.35
C SER A 31 8.75 19.45 14.89
N GLN A 32 8.33 19.33 13.63
CA GLN A 32 7.24 20.14 13.08
C GLN A 32 5.88 19.89 13.74
N VAL A 33 5.61 18.65 14.15
CA VAL A 33 4.35 18.29 14.83
C VAL A 33 4.44 18.43 16.36
N GLY A 34 5.58 18.91 16.88
CA GLY A 34 5.79 19.14 18.32
C GLY A 34 6.07 17.87 19.13
N TRP A 35 6.43 16.76 18.49
CA TRP A 35 6.71 15.46 19.12
C TRP A 35 8.21 15.22 19.31
N HIS A 36 8.90 16.22 19.86
CA HIS A 36 10.34 16.12 20.13
C HIS A 36 10.66 14.97 21.08
N ASP A 37 9.77 14.69 22.02
CA ASP A 37 9.81 13.60 23.00
C ASP A 37 9.80 12.20 22.37
N ALA A 38 9.28 12.05 21.14
CA ALA A 38 9.28 10.78 20.41
C ALA A 38 10.61 10.48 19.70
N SER A 39 11.49 11.48 19.55
CA SER A 39 12.77 11.32 18.84
C SER A 39 13.70 10.22 19.41
N PRO A 40 13.83 10.04 20.74
CA PRO A 40 14.64 8.97 21.32
C PRO A 40 14.15 7.56 20.99
N GLY A 41 12.86 7.40 20.68
CA GLY A 41 12.25 6.11 20.32
C GLY A 41 12.31 5.78 18.83
N LEU A 42 12.82 6.70 18.01
CA LEU A 42 12.88 6.53 16.57
C LEU A 42 13.94 5.50 16.17
N GLY A 43 13.50 4.43 15.52
CA GLY A 43 14.34 3.41 14.94
C GLY A 43 14.64 3.62 13.45
N HIS A 44 15.19 2.57 12.84
CA HIS A 44 15.53 2.54 11.42
C HIS A 44 14.27 2.58 10.54
N ALA A 45 14.46 2.97 9.28
CA ALA A 45 13.42 2.91 8.27
C ALA A 45 13.11 1.44 7.93
N LEU A 46 11.83 1.08 7.97
CA LEU A 46 11.34 -0.26 7.63
C LEU A 46 10.90 -0.34 6.17
N ASN A 47 10.24 0.71 5.68
CA ASN A 47 9.74 0.79 4.32
C ASN A 47 9.54 2.25 3.91
N ALA A 48 9.62 2.52 2.61
CA ALA A 48 9.27 3.80 2.01
C ALA A 48 8.27 3.57 0.87
N GLY A 49 7.09 4.18 0.98
CA GLY A 49 6.08 4.21 -0.07
C GLY A 49 6.21 5.44 -0.96
N THR A 50 5.18 5.70 -1.78
CA THR A 50 5.18 6.83 -2.72
C THR A 50 5.16 8.21 -2.05
N VAL A 51 4.49 8.33 -0.90
CA VAL A 51 4.22 9.63 -0.23
C VAL A 51 4.63 9.66 1.23
N ALA A 52 5.09 8.54 1.77
CA ALA A 52 5.46 8.40 3.17
C ALA A 52 6.54 7.34 3.40
N GLN A 53 7.24 7.47 4.51
CA GLN A 53 8.16 6.50 5.06
C GLN A 53 7.62 5.93 6.37
N VAL A 54 7.96 4.68 6.67
CA VAL A 54 7.64 3.99 7.92
C VAL A 54 8.93 3.62 8.65
N ASN A 55 9.00 3.95 9.94
CA ASN A 55 10.12 3.68 10.82
C ASN A 55 9.67 2.86 12.03
N ASP A 56 10.59 2.12 12.63
CA ASP A 56 10.36 1.56 13.97
C ASP A 56 10.17 2.69 15.01
N MET A 57 9.29 2.44 15.98
CA MET A 57 9.02 3.36 17.09
C MET A 57 8.88 2.60 18.40
N SER A 58 9.95 2.61 19.21
CA SER A 58 10.04 1.79 20.43
C SER A 58 9.37 2.42 21.66
N LEU A 59 9.12 3.74 21.63
CA LEU A 59 8.59 4.48 22.80
C LEU A 59 7.15 4.07 23.15
N PHE A 60 6.41 3.51 22.20
CA PHE A 60 5.00 3.15 22.35
C PHE A 60 4.80 1.62 22.20
N GLY A 61 5.71 0.84 22.76
CA GLY A 61 5.72 -0.63 22.60
C GLY A 61 6.12 -1.06 21.19
N PRO A 62 5.65 -2.21 20.68
CA PRO A 62 5.90 -2.64 19.30
C PRO A 62 5.08 -1.78 18.34
N SER A 63 5.57 -0.58 18.05
CA SER A 63 4.91 0.42 17.23
C SER A 63 5.79 0.87 16.07
N VAL A 64 5.16 1.52 15.10
CA VAL A 64 5.82 2.16 13.96
C VAL A 64 5.40 3.61 13.87
N LEU A 65 6.28 4.44 13.33
CA LEU A 65 6.02 5.83 12.96
C LEU A 65 5.94 5.92 11.44
N LYS A 66 4.81 6.35 10.90
CA LYS A 66 4.67 6.75 9.50
C LYS A 66 4.79 8.27 9.39
N VAL A 67 5.63 8.75 8.49
CA VAL A 67 5.80 10.19 8.20
C VAL A 67 5.65 10.46 6.71
N THR A 68 4.93 11.54 6.35
CA THR A 68 4.76 11.93 4.94
C THR A 68 5.94 12.75 4.44
N PHE A 69 6.14 12.75 3.12
CA PHE A 69 7.17 13.53 2.44
C PHE A 69 6.68 14.99 2.21
N PRO A 70 7.10 15.99 3.01
CA PRO A 70 6.51 17.33 2.96
C PRO A 70 6.85 18.06 1.65
N ASP A 71 8.03 17.81 1.11
CA ASP A 71 8.47 18.42 -0.16
C ASP A 71 7.82 17.75 -1.37
N VAL A 72 7.38 16.49 -1.24
CA VAL A 72 6.62 15.78 -2.28
C VAL A 72 5.19 16.30 -2.36
N TYR A 73 4.55 16.62 -1.23
CA TYR A 73 3.22 17.27 -1.23
C TYR A 73 3.22 18.56 -2.05
N LYS A 74 4.21 19.43 -1.83
CA LYS A 74 4.33 20.70 -2.56
C LYS A 74 4.53 20.51 -4.06
N ARG A 75 5.27 19.47 -4.45
CA ARG A 75 5.46 19.10 -5.86
C ARG A 75 4.15 18.63 -6.49
N PHE A 76 3.42 17.72 -5.85
CA PHE A 76 2.11 17.28 -6.35
C PHE A 76 1.13 18.44 -6.53
N VAL A 77 1.04 19.36 -5.56
CA VAL A 77 0.19 20.56 -5.69
C VAL A 77 0.58 21.39 -6.91
N THR A 78 1.88 21.54 -7.17
CA THR A 78 2.39 22.27 -8.33
C THR A 78 2.06 21.52 -9.63
N ASP A 79 2.28 20.20 -9.67
CA ASP A 79 2.00 19.36 -10.82
C ASP A 79 0.52 19.38 -11.20
N PHE A 80 -0.40 19.26 -10.23
CA PHE A 80 -1.84 19.36 -10.49
C PHE A 80 -2.24 20.73 -11.07
N ARG A 81 -1.61 21.82 -10.60
CA ARG A 81 -1.81 23.15 -11.19
C ARG A 81 -1.30 23.22 -12.63
N LEU A 82 -0.13 22.65 -12.91
CA LEU A 82 0.44 22.59 -14.26
C LEU A 82 -0.46 21.78 -15.21
N PHE A 83 -0.96 20.62 -14.78
CA PHE A 83 -1.89 19.82 -15.57
C PHE A 83 -3.22 20.54 -15.83
N SER A 84 -3.74 21.23 -14.81
CA SER A 84 -4.94 22.06 -14.96
C SER A 84 -4.75 23.19 -15.98
N HIS A 85 -3.59 23.83 -15.95
CA HIS A 85 -3.24 24.89 -16.89
C HIS A 85 -3.04 24.35 -18.32
N ALA A 86 -2.30 23.25 -18.48
CA ALA A 86 -2.11 22.59 -19.77
C ALA A 86 -3.44 22.17 -20.41
N ARG A 87 -4.37 21.63 -19.60
CA ARG A 87 -5.74 21.32 -20.03
C ARG A 87 -6.49 22.55 -20.51
N ALA A 88 -6.38 23.68 -19.81
CA ALA A 88 -7.04 24.93 -20.20
C ALA A 88 -6.53 25.43 -21.56
N ILE A 89 -5.21 25.34 -21.79
CA ILE A 89 -4.60 25.66 -23.09
C ILE A 89 -5.16 24.73 -24.18
N LEU A 90 -5.13 23.41 -23.99
CA LEU A 90 -5.66 22.46 -24.98
C LEU A 90 -7.12 22.73 -25.32
N LYS A 91 -7.96 23.05 -24.33
CA LYS A 91 -9.36 23.43 -24.57
C LYS A 91 -9.48 24.72 -25.38
N SER A 92 -8.66 25.73 -25.09
CA SER A 92 -8.67 27.00 -25.82
C SER A 92 -8.23 26.87 -27.27
N LEU A 93 -7.31 25.95 -27.57
CA LEU A 93 -6.82 25.68 -28.92
C LEU A 93 -7.84 24.95 -29.80
N ASN A 94 -8.94 24.44 -29.23
CA ASN A 94 -10.03 23.76 -29.94
C ASN A 94 -9.53 22.69 -30.94
N LEU A 95 -8.48 21.97 -30.55
CA LEU A 95 -7.84 20.97 -31.38
C LEU A 95 -8.79 19.77 -31.55
N ARG A 96 -9.05 19.40 -32.80
CA ARG A 96 -9.94 18.27 -33.14
C ARG A 96 -9.21 16.95 -33.39
N ASP A 97 -7.88 16.97 -33.39
CA ASP A 97 -7.04 15.78 -33.57
C ASP A 97 -7.20 14.78 -32.41
N ASP A 98 -7.17 13.48 -32.72
CA ASP A 98 -7.40 12.39 -31.77
C ASP A 98 -6.36 12.36 -30.64
N LYS A 99 -5.09 12.68 -30.92
CA LYS A 99 -4.04 12.71 -29.89
C LYS A 99 -4.28 13.86 -28.92
N ALA A 100 -4.71 15.02 -29.42
CA ALA A 100 -5.08 16.15 -28.56
C ALA A 100 -6.26 15.80 -27.63
N GLN A 101 -7.25 15.06 -28.13
CA GLN A 101 -8.37 14.58 -27.31
C GLN A 101 -7.93 13.56 -26.25
N ILE A 102 -7.04 12.63 -26.60
CA ILE A 102 -6.46 11.66 -25.65
C ILE A 102 -5.70 12.38 -24.54
N VAL A 103 -4.81 13.31 -24.89
CA VAL A 103 -4.03 14.07 -23.90
C VAL A 103 -4.96 14.92 -23.00
N ALA A 104 -5.99 15.54 -23.57
CA ALA A 104 -6.99 16.26 -22.78
C ALA A 104 -7.72 15.31 -21.79
N ALA A 105 -8.12 14.12 -22.24
CA ALA A 105 -8.72 13.11 -21.37
C ALA A 105 -7.78 12.62 -20.25
N MET A 106 -6.48 12.52 -20.53
CA MET A 106 -5.47 12.21 -19.50
C MET A 106 -5.40 13.31 -18.44
N PHE A 107 -5.36 14.59 -18.84
CA PHE A 107 -5.39 15.69 -17.86
C PHE A 107 -6.71 15.76 -17.09
N ASP A 108 -7.83 15.43 -17.71
CA ASP A 108 -9.12 15.28 -17.02
C ASP A 108 -9.05 14.19 -15.94
N ALA A 109 -8.49 13.03 -16.27
CA ALA A 109 -8.33 11.92 -15.34
C ALA A 109 -7.40 12.28 -14.17
N VAL A 110 -6.28 12.95 -14.45
CA VAL A 110 -5.35 13.44 -13.43
C VAL A 110 -6.01 14.50 -12.54
N GLY A 111 -6.76 15.44 -13.11
CA GLY A 111 -7.50 16.44 -12.31
C GLY A 111 -8.54 15.80 -11.37
N LYS A 112 -9.20 14.72 -11.78
CA LYS A 112 -10.15 13.98 -10.92
C LYS A 112 -9.47 13.25 -9.76
N SER A 113 -8.20 12.87 -9.90
CA SER A 113 -7.45 12.19 -8.84
C SER A 113 -6.78 13.15 -7.85
N GLU A 114 -6.70 14.45 -8.15
CA GLU A 114 -6.03 15.46 -7.31
C GLU A 114 -6.42 15.35 -5.83
N ARG A 115 -7.72 15.42 -5.53
CA ARG A 115 -8.21 15.36 -4.15
C ARG A 115 -7.75 14.10 -3.44
N HIS A 116 -7.86 12.95 -4.11
CA HIS A 116 -7.52 11.66 -3.53
C HIS A 116 -6.01 11.56 -3.27
N VAL A 117 -5.18 11.97 -4.23
CA VAL A 117 -3.72 11.94 -4.10
C VAL A 117 -3.24 12.89 -3.00
N LEU A 118 -3.82 14.09 -2.90
CA LEU A 118 -3.44 15.04 -1.85
C LEU A 118 -3.91 14.60 -0.46
N GLN A 119 -4.99 13.82 -0.37
CA GLN A 119 -5.47 13.22 0.89
C GLN A 119 -4.52 12.15 1.44
N GLU A 120 -3.74 11.47 0.60
CA GLU A 120 -2.72 10.50 1.06
C GLU A 120 -1.63 11.13 1.94
N PHE A 121 -1.50 12.46 1.93
CA PHE A 121 -0.56 13.20 2.79
C PHE A 121 -1.16 13.60 4.15
N ASP A 122 -2.46 13.35 4.37
CA ASP A 122 -3.14 13.62 5.64
C ASP A 122 -3.35 12.30 6.41
N LEU A 123 -2.38 11.95 7.23
CA LEU A 123 -2.40 10.73 8.04
C LEU A 123 -3.49 10.75 9.13
N THR A 124 -4.17 11.88 9.37
CA THR A 124 -5.36 11.90 10.25
C THR A 124 -6.55 11.17 9.61
N LEU A 125 -6.63 11.18 8.26
CA LEU A 125 -7.65 10.43 7.53
C LEU A 125 -7.36 8.92 7.55
N GLU A 126 -6.09 8.55 7.48
CA GLU A 126 -5.65 7.16 7.63
C GLU A 126 -5.94 6.65 9.05
N ALA A 127 -5.60 7.42 10.08
CA ALA A 127 -5.91 7.06 11.47
C ALA A 127 -7.42 6.86 11.68
N ARG A 128 -8.26 7.74 11.12
CA ARG A 128 -9.72 7.57 11.17
C ARG A 128 -10.17 6.27 10.50
N SER A 129 -9.63 5.98 9.33
CA SER A 129 -9.95 4.75 8.59
C SER A 129 -9.54 3.49 9.37
N LEU A 130 -8.39 3.54 10.05
CA LEU A 130 -7.92 2.47 10.93
C LEU A 130 -8.88 2.26 12.11
N TRP A 131 -9.26 3.32 12.83
CA TRP A 131 -10.22 3.21 13.93
C TRP A 131 -11.58 2.68 13.47
N THR A 132 -12.14 3.20 12.38
CA THR A 132 -13.39 2.67 11.80
C THR A 132 -13.25 1.21 11.42
N GLY A 133 -12.11 0.80 10.84
CA GLY A 133 -11.85 -0.60 10.55
C GLY A 133 -11.84 -1.47 11.81
N GLN A 134 -11.27 -0.98 12.91
CA GLN A 134 -11.26 -1.69 14.19
C GLN A 134 -12.65 -1.87 14.78
N GLU A 135 -13.49 -0.82 14.71
CA GLU A 135 -14.90 -0.90 15.11
C GLU A 135 -15.64 -1.97 14.29
N LEU A 136 -15.48 -1.93 12.97
CA LEU A 136 -16.08 -2.93 12.07
C LEU A 136 -15.60 -4.36 12.36
N LEU A 137 -14.32 -4.55 12.67
CA LEU A 137 -13.78 -5.86 13.03
C LEU A 137 -14.24 -6.34 14.40
N ALA A 138 -14.55 -5.44 15.34
CA ALA A 138 -15.14 -5.83 16.62
C ALA A 138 -16.57 -6.36 16.43
N GLU A 139 -17.33 -5.79 15.49
CA GLU A 139 -18.69 -6.22 15.15
C GLU A 139 -18.71 -7.44 14.22
N TRP A 140 -17.66 -7.65 13.43
CA TRP A 140 -17.59 -8.68 12.40
C TRP A 140 -17.87 -10.10 12.91
N PRO A 141 -17.34 -10.59 14.05
CA PRO A 141 -17.67 -11.91 14.56
C PRO A 141 -19.17 -12.12 14.78
N ALA A 142 -19.87 -11.11 15.31
CA ALA A 142 -21.31 -11.20 15.56
C ALA A 142 -22.11 -11.17 14.26
N ALA A 143 -21.77 -10.25 13.34
CA ALA A 143 -22.36 -10.20 12.00
C ALA A 143 -22.12 -11.49 11.20
N TYR A 144 -20.90 -12.03 11.23
CA TYR A 144 -20.55 -13.29 10.58
C TYR A 144 -21.29 -14.48 11.19
N LEU A 145 -21.43 -14.56 12.52
CA LEU A 145 -22.20 -15.62 13.16
C LEU A 145 -23.69 -15.54 12.82
N SER A 146 -24.26 -14.34 12.78
CA SER A 146 -25.65 -14.12 12.36
C SER A 146 -25.87 -14.50 10.89
N TRP A 147 -24.98 -14.07 10.00
CA TRP A 147 -24.99 -14.44 8.59
C TRP A 147 -24.81 -15.95 8.40
N LYS A 148 -23.85 -16.55 9.10
CA LYS A 148 -23.59 -18.00 9.07
C LYS A 148 -24.79 -18.79 9.59
N ALA A 149 -25.49 -18.32 10.62
CA ALA A 149 -26.71 -18.95 11.09
C ALA A 149 -27.81 -18.92 10.01
N ALA A 150 -27.98 -17.78 9.32
CA ALA A 150 -28.91 -17.64 8.20
C ALA A 150 -28.50 -18.44 6.95
N MET A 151 -27.20 -18.64 6.73
CA MET A 151 -26.67 -19.42 5.61
C MET A 151 -26.60 -20.92 5.90
N ASN A 152 -26.43 -21.33 7.16
CA ASN A 152 -26.51 -22.72 7.60
C ASN A 152 -27.93 -23.29 7.42
N SER A 153 -28.97 -22.44 7.39
CA SER A 153 -30.30 -22.87 6.92
C SER A 153 -30.37 -23.14 5.40
N VAL A 154 -29.29 -22.89 4.63
CA VAL A 154 -29.26 -23.02 3.16
C VAL A 154 -28.12 -23.91 2.62
N ALA A 155 -26.95 -24.06 3.24
CA ALA A 155 -25.94 -25.04 2.81
C ALA A 155 -24.85 -25.32 3.88
N GLN A 156 -24.36 -26.56 3.93
CA GLN A 156 -23.19 -27.00 4.70
C GLN A 156 -21.88 -26.77 3.94
N VAL A 157 -20.84 -26.39 4.70
CA VAL A 157 -19.37 -26.50 4.48
C VAL A 157 -18.58 -25.19 4.25
N GLN A 158 -17.52 -25.05 5.07
CA GLN A 158 -16.34 -24.14 5.07
C GLN A 158 -16.53 -22.66 5.47
N SER A 159 -15.63 -21.99 6.21
CA SER A 159 -14.30 -22.32 6.76
C SER A 159 -14.15 -21.80 8.20
N GLN A 160 -13.11 -22.28 8.89
CA GLN A 160 -12.67 -21.84 10.22
C GLN A 160 -12.24 -20.36 10.25
N SER A 161 -12.23 -19.81 11.46
CA SER A 161 -12.09 -18.39 11.83
C SER A 161 -10.99 -17.63 11.07
N TRP A 162 -11.40 -16.68 10.23
CA TRP A 162 -10.51 -15.63 9.74
C TRP A 162 -10.30 -14.63 10.87
N ARG A 163 -9.04 -14.34 11.21
CA ARG A 163 -8.67 -13.26 12.14
C ARG A 163 -7.95 -12.19 11.35
N ILE A 164 -8.56 -11.03 11.22
CA ILE A 164 -7.94 -9.84 10.63
C ILE A 164 -7.44 -8.97 11.78
N GLY A 165 -6.20 -8.52 11.71
CA GLY A 165 -5.65 -7.52 12.64
C GLY A 165 -5.51 -6.19 11.93
N ILE A 166 -6.02 -5.11 12.53
CA ILE A 166 -5.83 -3.74 12.04
C ILE A 166 -4.89 -3.01 13.01
N PRO A 167 -3.81 -2.38 12.50
CA PRO A 167 -2.94 -1.54 13.32
C PRO A 167 -3.72 -0.50 14.11
N THR A 168 -3.42 -0.37 15.40
CA THR A 168 -4.06 0.60 16.30
C THR A 168 -3.27 1.91 16.31
N PRO A 169 -3.87 3.03 15.87
CA PRO A 169 -3.26 4.35 16.07
C PRO A 169 -3.08 4.67 17.56
N VAL A 170 -1.96 5.30 17.92
CA VAL A 170 -1.73 5.85 19.25
C VAL A 170 -2.43 7.21 19.33
N ALA A 171 -3.46 7.33 20.17
CA ALA A 171 -4.45 8.42 20.11
C ALA A 171 -3.86 9.84 20.17
N ASP A 172 -2.83 10.07 20.99
CA ASP A 172 -2.14 11.36 21.15
C ASP A 172 -0.93 11.52 20.22
N ARG A 173 -0.73 10.59 19.29
CA ARG A 173 0.35 10.58 18.29
C ARG A 173 -0.21 10.42 16.88
N VAL A 174 -1.23 11.23 16.59
CA VAL A 174 -1.83 11.41 15.26
C VAL A 174 -1.72 12.88 14.85
N ALA A 175 -1.12 13.14 13.69
CA ALA A 175 -1.00 14.45 13.07
C ALA A 175 -1.12 14.31 11.55
N ARG A 176 -1.28 15.43 10.83
CA ARG A 176 -1.40 15.40 9.37
C ARG A 176 -0.22 14.71 8.68
N SER A 177 1.00 14.98 9.12
CA SER A 177 2.22 14.45 8.50
C SER A 177 2.90 13.33 9.29
N ALA A 178 2.33 12.91 10.42
CA ALA A 178 2.91 11.88 11.27
C ALA A 178 1.82 11.03 11.95
N LEU A 179 2.02 9.71 11.98
CA LEU A 179 1.10 8.76 12.61
C LEU A 179 1.90 7.65 13.28
N VAL A 180 1.71 7.49 14.59
CA VAL A 180 2.19 6.31 15.31
C VAL A 180 1.07 5.28 15.41
N MET A 181 1.39 4.03 15.09
CA MET A 181 0.46 2.91 15.20
C MET A 181 1.16 1.62 15.61
N SER A 182 0.41 0.65 16.13
CA SER A 182 0.96 -0.67 16.46
C SER A 182 1.57 -1.34 15.23
N ARG A 183 2.72 -1.99 15.40
CA ARG A 183 3.41 -2.69 14.32
C ARG A 183 2.62 -3.91 13.88
N ALA A 184 2.25 -3.97 12.60
CA ALA A 184 1.80 -5.20 11.97
C ALA A 184 3.00 -6.10 11.69
N GLY A 185 2.93 -7.35 12.15
CA GLY A 185 3.92 -8.39 11.87
C GLY A 185 3.35 -9.48 10.98
N GLY A 186 4.23 -10.38 10.52
CA GLY A 186 3.86 -11.51 9.66
C GLY A 186 4.46 -11.40 8.26
N ARG A 187 4.17 -12.41 7.44
CA ARG A 187 4.62 -12.49 6.05
C ARG A 187 3.74 -11.61 5.17
N SER A 188 4.34 -10.92 4.22
CA SER A 188 3.56 -10.11 3.27
C SER A 188 2.74 -11.02 2.35
N LEU A 189 1.59 -10.54 1.87
CA LEU A 189 0.81 -11.27 0.86
C LEU A 189 1.62 -11.54 -0.40
N GLN A 190 2.50 -10.60 -0.78
CA GLN A 190 3.41 -10.76 -1.91
C GLN A 190 4.34 -11.95 -1.70
N GLU A 191 4.99 -12.04 -0.54
CA GLU A 191 5.88 -13.16 -0.20
C GLU A 191 5.11 -14.50 -0.22
N LEU A 192 3.87 -14.52 0.28
CA LEU A 192 3.03 -15.71 0.24
C LEU A 192 2.64 -16.11 -1.19
N VAL A 193 2.39 -15.14 -2.07
CA VAL A 193 2.09 -15.39 -3.48
C VAL A 193 3.32 -15.90 -4.21
N GLU A 194 4.48 -15.28 -4.02
CA GLU A 194 5.75 -15.70 -4.64
C GLU A 194 6.12 -17.13 -4.23
N LEU A 195 5.97 -17.46 -2.95
CA LEU A 195 6.21 -18.82 -2.46
C LEU A 195 5.14 -19.82 -2.86
N GLY A 196 3.89 -19.38 -3.00
CA GLY A 196 2.79 -20.20 -3.52
C GLY A 196 3.01 -20.56 -4.99
N VAL A 197 3.54 -19.63 -5.79
CA VAL A 197 3.95 -19.87 -7.17
C VAL A 197 5.13 -20.84 -7.22
N ASP A 198 6.13 -20.70 -6.34
CA ASP A 198 7.24 -21.66 -6.24
C ASP A 198 6.80 -23.06 -5.79
N LEU A 199 5.81 -23.15 -4.90
CA LEU A 199 5.20 -24.42 -4.49
C LEU A 199 4.42 -25.05 -5.63
N LEU A 200 3.69 -24.28 -6.45
CA LEU A 200 3.00 -24.76 -7.65
C LEU A 200 3.96 -25.19 -8.76
N ILE A 201 5.09 -24.49 -8.94
CA ILE A 201 6.13 -24.86 -9.90
C ILE A 201 6.86 -26.13 -9.44
N LYS A 202 7.14 -26.28 -8.13
CA LYS A 202 7.68 -27.53 -7.57
C LYS A 202 6.67 -28.68 -7.61
N TRP A 203 5.37 -28.40 -7.46
CA TRP A 203 4.32 -29.41 -7.64
C TRP A 203 4.16 -29.85 -9.09
N ASN A 204 4.30 -28.93 -10.06
CA ASN A 204 4.29 -29.24 -11.49
C ASN A 204 5.62 -29.84 -12.00
N GLY A 205 6.63 -29.98 -11.13
CA GLY A 205 7.90 -30.67 -11.39
C GLY A 205 7.94 -32.11 -10.87
N VAL A 206 6.87 -32.62 -10.27
CA VAL A 206 6.72 -34.02 -9.89
C VAL A 206 5.84 -34.70 -10.95
N GLN A 207 6.44 -35.63 -11.71
CA GLN A 207 5.75 -36.51 -12.66
C GLN A 207 4.52 -37.15 -12.02
N LEU A 208 3.34 -36.64 -12.34
CA LEU A 208 2.05 -37.26 -12.12
C LEU A 208 1.41 -37.60 -13.47
N PHE A 209 2.14 -38.38 -14.27
CA PHE A 209 1.52 -39.28 -15.23
C PHE A 209 2.29 -40.59 -15.15
N GLY A 210 1.90 -41.41 -14.17
CA GLY A 210 2.05 -42.85 -14.30
C GLY A 210 1.16 -43.28 -15.45
N ASP A 211 1.78 -43.87 -16.47
CA ASP A 211 1.25 -44.86 -17.40
C ASP A 211 -0.27 -44.88 -17.55
N LEU A 212 -0.76 -44.04 -18.47
CA LEU A 212 -1.93 -44.42 -19.25
C LEU A 212 -1.47 -45.47 -20.28
N ASP A 213 -1.57 -46.72 -19.83
CA ASP A 213 -1.44 -47.96 -20.58
C ASP A 213 -2.49 -47.98 -21.72
N LEU A 214 -2.13 -47.44 -22.89
CA LEU A 214 -2.82 -47.71 -24.15
C LEU A 214 -2.29 -49.04 -24.68
N ARG A 215 -2.87 -50.14 -24.20
CA ARG A 215 -2.62 -51.46 -24.76
C ARG A 215 -3.24 -51.62 -26.15
N ASP A 216 -2.38 -52.16 -27.00
CA ASP A 216 -2.64 -53.14 -28.05
C ASP A 216 -3.20 -52.74 -29.43
N SER A 217 -2.61 -53.43 -30.41
CA SER A 217 -2.89 -53.57 -31.85
C SER A 217 -2.28 -52.48 -32.75
N GLU A 218 -1.40 -52.73 -33.73
CA GLU A 218 -0.97 -53.95 -34.42
C GLU A 218 0.37 -53.69 -35.17
N THR A 219 1.32 -54.61 -35.00
CA THR A 219 2.25 -55.24 -35.96
C THR A 219 2.62 -54.63 -37.34
N VAL A 220 3.86 -54.95 -37.74
CA VAL A 220 4.47 -54.99 -39.11
C VAL A 220 5.15 -53.66 -39.53
N LYS A 221 6.47 -53.54 -39.70
CA LYS A 221 7.52 -54.45 -40.21
C LYS A 221 8.90 -54.02 -39.70
#